data_AF-A0A5C1B3D1-F1
#
_entry.id   AF-A0A5C1B3D1-F1
#
_cell.length_a   1.000
_cell.length_b   1.000
_cell.length_c   1.000
_cell.angle_alpha   90.00
_cell.angle_beta   90.00
_cell.angle_gamma   90.00
#
_symmetry.space_group_name_H-M   'P 1'
#
loop_
_entity.id
_entity.type
_entity.pdbx_description
1 polymer ?
#
loop_
_entity_poly.entity_id
_entity_poly.type
_entity_poly.pdbx_seq_one_letter_code
_entity_poly.pdbx_strand_id
1 'polypeptide(L)'
;MLRRLCGKYVSDADISTGGGQLIWYHSSFRGPVQRFAGMPGARVGRRRDLAPFGEDGCWGRRTLVVTAVDDRLTMIHASVPGLWRISPVTRRVCLTALSGLLLAALAVGPAAAHPHVFVNAKAEIVFAPDGSVQAIRHHWSFDEAYSAYITQGLDKNGDGKLTSDELAELAKINVESLPDVEFFTVAKINGRKQEFGTPGEQVMSYDNKVLTLTYTLPLKSPPRARSFGIEIGDPTYFVAFTIVDAPDAVVTKGAPEGCVVRVNRPPKLDDATQKRLAEADITATPDVSGLEVTTRALVACP
;
A
#
# COMPACT_ATOMS: atom_id res chain seq x y z
N MET A 1 -17.82 -42.72 23.30
CA MET A 1 -16.39 -42.41 23.03
C MET A 1 -16.34 -41.42 21.86
N LEU A 2 -15.62 -40.31 22.04
CA LEU A 2 -15.57 -39.15 21.11
C LEU A 2 -14.95 -39.49 19.74
N ARG A 3 -15.42 -38.90 18.62
CA ARG A 3 -14.92 -37.62 18.04
C ARG A 3 -15.66 -37.23 16.74
N ARG A 4 -15.83 -35.91 16.57
CA ARG A 4 -16.29 -35.13 15.41
C ARG A 4 -15.20 -34.97 14.34
N LEU A 5 -15.60 -34.70 13.09
CA LEU A 5 -15.31 -33.51 12.24
C LEU A 5 -15.81 -33.80 10.80
N CYS A 6 -16.96 -33.24 10.38
CA CYS A 6 -17.15 -31.97 9.66
C CYS A 6 -16.51 -31.88 8.26
N GLY A 7 -17.36 -32.05 7.24
CA GLY A 7 -17.64 -31.01 6.24
C GLY A 7 -16.56 -30.69 5.21
N LYS A 8 -16.64 -31.34 4.05
CA LYS A 8 -16.03 -30.92 2.79
C LYS A 8 -16.72 -29.68 2.25
N TYR A 9 -15.96 -28.67 1.81
CA TYR A 9 -16.13 -27.96 0.54
C TYR A 9 -14.76 -27.35 0.19
N VAL A 10 -14.11 -27.89 -0.84
CA VAL A 10 -12.98 -27.27 -1.54
C VAL A 10 -13.46 -27.17 -2.99
N SER A 11 -13.52 -25.96 -3.53
CA SER A 11 -13.62 -25.76 -4.99
C SER A 11 -12.21 -25.55 -5.52
N ASP A 12 -11.83 -26.37 -6.48
CA ASP A 12 -10.60 -26.28 -7.24
C ASP A 12 -10.47 -24.91 -7.93
N ALA A 13 -9.35 -24.24 -7.70
CA ALA A 13 -8.78 -23.28 -8.63
C ALA A 13 -7.26 -23.50 -8.62
N ASP A 14 -6.81 -24.17 -9.69
CA ASP A 14 -5.43 -24.53 -9.93
C ASP A 14 -4.50 -23.31 -10.06
N ILE A 15 -3.30 -23.56 -9.55
CA ILE A 15 -2.08 -22.80 -9.68
C ILE A 15 -1.73 -22.65 -11.16
N SER A 16 -1.86 -21.43 -11.70
CA SER A 16 -1.16 -21.01 -12.92
C SER A 16 -0.08 -20.01 -12.53
N THR A 17 1.16 -20.44 -12.64
CA THR A 17 2.35 -19.60 -12.55
C THR A 17 2.46 -18.72 -13.79
N GLY A 18 2.11 -17.44 -13.67
CA GLY A 18 2.37 -16.43 -14.70
C GLY A 18 1.58 -15.14 -14.47
N GLY A 19 2.28 -14.08 -14.05
CA GLY A 19 1.72 -12.74 -13.87
C GLY A 19 1.53 -12.38 -12.39
N GLY A 20 2.50 -11.67 -11.83
CA GLY A 20 2.44 -11.22 -10.44
C GLY A 20 1.34 -10.20 -10.22
N GLN A 21 0.35 -10.56 -9.40
CA GLN A 21 -0.51 -9.61 -8.70
C GLN A 21 -0.87 -10.23 -7.34
N LEU A 22 -0.25 -9.72 -6.28
CA LEU A 22 -0.53 -10.08 -4.90
C LEU A 22 -1.43 -8.99 -4.32
N ILE A 23 -2.69 -9.33 -4.10
CA ILE A 23 -3.65 -8.56 -3.33
C ILE A 23 -3.27 -8.67 -1.84
N TRP A 24 -3.32 -7.52 -1.15
CA TRP A 24 -2.94 -7.15 0.21
C TRP A 24 -2.84 -8.25 1.30
N TYR A 25 -1.78 -8.12 2.13
CA TYR A 25 -1.50 -8.96 3.30
C TYR A 25 -2.34 -8.56 4.53
N HIS A 26 -3.00 -9.56 5.14
CA HIS A 26 -3.55 -9.50 6.49
C HIS A 26 -2.46 -9.88 7.52
N SER A 27 -2.01 -8.96 8.37
CA SER A 27 -1.14 -9.26 9.51
C SER A 27 -1.97 -9.55 10.77
N SER A 28 -2.60 -10.72 10.85
CA SER A 28 -3.25 -11.17 12.09
C SER A 28 -3.40 -12.70 12.14
N PHE A 29 -2.29 -13.44 12.18
CA PHE A 29 -2.31 -14.82 12.67
C PHE A 29 -1.05 -15.14 13.48
N ARG A 30 -1.21 -15.25 14.80
CA ARG A 30 -0.28 -16.00 15.66
C ARG A 30 -0.72 -17.47 15.64
N GLY A 31 0.10 -18.34 15.05
CA GLY A 31 -0.07 -19.80 15.07
C GLY A 31 1.27 -20.52 14.80
N PRO A 32 1.53 -21.69 15.40
CA PRO A 32 2.86 -22.31 15.38
C PRO A 32 3.21 -22.89 14.01
N VAL A 33 4.43 -22.61 13.54
CA VAL A 33 5.00 -23.12 12.28
C VAL A 33 5.21 -24.63 12.39
N GLN A 34 4.48 -25.43 11.60
CA GLN A 34 4.81 -26.84 11.36
C GLN A 34 5.88 -26.94 10.26
N ARG A 35 7.04 -27.52 10.62
CA ARG A 35 8.07 -27.96 9.66
C ARG A 35 7.54 -29.16 8.87
N PHE A 36 7.57 -29.07 7.53
CA PHE A 36 7.43 -30.26 6.68
C PHE A 36 8.80 -30.91 6.43
N ALA A 37 8.85 -32.21 6.74
CA ALA A 37 9.97 -33.10 6.46
C ALA A 37 10.01 -33.46 4.97
N GLY A 38 11.22 -33.51 4.40
CA GLY A 38 11.46 -33.81 2.99
C GLY A 38 11.21 -35.28 2.62
N MET A 39 11.04 -35.51 1.32
CA MET A 39 11.20 -36.81 0.68
C MET A 39 11.78 -36.66 -0.74
N PRO A 40 12.43 -37.70 -1.29
CA PRO A 40 13.64 -37.55 -2.10
C PRO A 40 13.46 -37.85 -3.60
N GLY A 41 14.37 -37.28 -4.40
CA GLY A 41 14.83 -37.89 -5.66
C GLY A 41 14.35 -37.24 -6.95
N ALA A 42 15.26 -36.55 -7.65
CA ALA A 42 15.12 -36.32 -9.09
C ALA A 42 16.48 -36.56 -9.79
N ARG A 43 16.42 -37.39 -10.83
CA ARG A 43 17.53 -37.96 -11.61
C ARG A 43 18.24 -36.92 -12.48
N VAL A 44 19.55 -37.08 -12.61
CA VAL A 44 20.44 -36.33 -13.53
C VAL A 44 20.20 -36.76 -14.98
N GLY A 45 19.80 -35.82 -15.84
CA GLY A 45 19.76 -35.99 -17.29
C GLY A 45 20.75 -35.04 -17.98
N ARG A 46 21.71 -35.58 -18.72
CA ARG A 46 22.60 -34.80 -19.60
C ARG A 46 21.85 -34.41 -20.88
N ARG A 47 21.61 -33.12 -21.12
CA ARG A 47 21.32 -32.61 -22.46
C ARG A 47 22.60 -32.05 -23.08
N ARG A 48 22.90 -32.52 -24.30
CA ARG A 48 23.82 -31.90 -25.25
C ARG A 48 22.95 -31.17 -26.25
N ASP A 49 22.93 -29.84 -26.20
CA ASP A 49 22.32 -29.05 -27.26
C ASP A 49 23.41 -28.20 -27.92
N LEU A 50 23.52 -28.41 -29.23
CA LEU A 50 24.39 -27.75 -30.19
C LEU A 50 23.87 -26.33 -30.45
N ALA A 51 24.76 -25.33 -30.49
CA ALA A 51 24.45 -23.99 -31.00
C ALA A 51 25.32 -23.70 -32.24
N PRO A 52 24.79 -22.97 -33.25
CA PRO A 52 25.45 -22.77 -34.53
C PRO A 52 26.52 -21.66 -34.49
N PHE A 53 27.42 -21.76 -35.46
CA PHE A 53 28.57 -20.89 -35.74
C PHE A 53 28.18 -19.44 -36.05
N GLY A 54 28.99 -18.51 -35.54
CA GLY A 54 29.09 -17.11 -35.96
C GLY A 54 30.52 -16.63 -35.71
N GLU A 55 31.18 -16.19 -36.76
CA GLU A 55 32.61 -15.85 -36.85
C GLU A 55 32.93 -14.56 -36.09
N ASP A 56 33.85 -14.64 -35.13
CA ASP A 56 34.99 -13.71 -34.97
C ASP A 56 35.83 -14.13 -33.75
N GLY A 57 37.11 -14.40 -34.02
CA GLY A 57 37.99 -15.17 -33.14
C GLY A 57 38.45 -14.45 -31.88
N CYS A 58 38.25 -15.11 -30.73
CA CYS A 58 39.25 -15.21 -29.66
C CYS A 58 38.97 -16.47 -28.83
N TRP A 59 39.85 -17.46 -28.99
CA TRP A 59 39.78 -18.75 -28.32
C TRP A 59 40.12 -18.64 -26.83
N GLY A 60 39.14 -18.90 -25.96
CA GLY A 60 39.34 -19.09 -24.52
C GLY A 60 38.54 -20.29 -24.03
N ARG A 61 39.22 -21.42 -23.82
CA ARG A 61 38.61 -22.69 -23.39
C ARG A 61 38.12 -22.54 -21.93
N ARG A 62 36.82 -22.28 -21.71
CA ARG A 62 36.22 -22.34 -20.36
C ARG A 62 35.72 -23.76 -20.08
N THR A 63 36.51 -24.52 -19.33
CA THR A 63 36.03 -25.75 -18.69
C THR A 63 35.15 -25.33 -17.50
N LEU A 64 33.84 -25.50 -17.60
CA LEU A 64 32.93 -25.30 -16.47
C LEU A 64 33.02 -26.56 -15.58
N VAL A 65 33.82 -26.50 -14.51
CA VAL A 65 33.79 -27.52 -13.46
C VAL A 65 32.73 -27.10 -12.45
N VAL A 66 31.60 -27.80 -12.43
CA VAL A 66 30.60 -27.67 -11.38
C VAL A 66 31.01 -28.59 -10.24
N THR A 67 31.55 -28.03 -9.15
CA THR A 67 31.74 -28.76 -7.89
C THR A 67 30.52 -28.55 -6.99
N ALA A 68 30.01 -29.64 -6.42
CA ALA A 68 28.97 -29.61 -5.39
C ALA A 68 29.47 -28.85 -4.15
N VAL A 69 28.61 -28.00 -3.57
CA VAL A 69 28.90 -27.24 -2.35
C VAL A 69 28.64 -28.14 -1.15
N ASP A 70 29.70 -28.51 -0.44
CA ASP A 70 29.65 -29.13 0.89
C ASP A 70 29.70 -28.03 1.95
N ASP A 71 28.97 -28.21 3.05
CA ASP A 71 28.55 -27.17 4.01
C ASP A 71 29.65 -26.80 5.03
N ARG A 72 30.90 -26.71 4.56
CA ARG A 72 32.05 -26.27 5.35
C ARG A 72 32.66 -25.05 4.68
N LEU A 73 32.62 -23.92 5.40
CA LEU A 73 33.27 -22.64 5.10
C LEU A 73 34.72 -22.86 4.61
N THR A 74 34.85 -23.07 3.31
CA THR A 74 36.10 -23.02 2.58
C THR A 74 36.10 -21.65 1.92
N MET A 75 36.99 -20.77 2.37
CA MET A 75 37.27 -19.54 1.65
C MET A 75 37.71 -19.91 0.24
N ILE A 76 36.82 -19.77 -0.73
CA ILE A 76 37.18 -19.81 -2.14
C ILE A 76 38.01 -18.55 -2.39
N HIS A 77 39.34 -18.69 -2.30
CA HIS A 77 40.25 -17.74 -2.92
C HIS A 77 40.04 -17.83 -4.44
N ALA A 78 39.10 -17.04 -4.96
CA ALA A 78 39.00 -16.78 -6.39
C ALA A 78 40.22 -15.93 -6.78
N SER A 79 41.35 -16.59 -7.03
CA SER A 79 42.50 -15.98 -7.67
C SER A 79 42.15 -15.72 -9.13
N VAL A 80 41.60 -14.54 -9.43
CA VAL A 80 41.35 -14.10 -10.80
C VAL A 80 42.72 -14.00 -11.52
N PRO A 81 43.03 -14.87 -12.50
CA PRO A 81 44.31 -14.82 -13.17
C PRO A 81 44.36 -13.55 -14.02
N GLY A 82 45.31 -12.65 -13.76
CA GLY A 82 45.56 -11.47 -14.60
C GLY A 82 45.57 -10.10 -13.92
N LEU A 83 45.24 -10.00 -12.63
CA LEU A 83 45.30 -8.74 -11.87
C LEU A 83 46.72 -8.13 -11.73
N TRP A 84 47.76 -8.89 -12.07
CA TRP A 84 49.17 -8.47 -12.01
C TRP A 84 49.65 -7.71 -13.26
N ARG A 85 48.88 -7.73 -14.36
CA ARG A 85 49.24 -7.06 -15.62
C ARG A 85 48.66 -5.66 -15.77
N ILE A 86 47.88 -5.21 -14.80
CA ILE A 86 47.26 -3.87 -14.83
C ILE A 86 48.24 -2.88 -14.25
N SER A 87 48.56 -1.81 -14.99
CA SER A 87 49.45 -0.75 -14.53
C SER A 87 49.01 -0.23 -13.15
N PRO A 88 49.94 0.15 -12.26
CA PRO A 88 49.61 0.72 -10.96
C PRO A 88 48.66 1.93 -11.07
N VAL A 89 48.67 2.63 -12.21
CA VAL A 89 47.74 3.71 -12.53
C VAL A 89 46.31 3.19 -12.72
N THR A 90 46.12 2.16 -13.53
CA THR A 90 44.80 1.57 -13.82
C THR A 90 44.18 0.91 -12.59
N ARG A 91 44.99 0.33 -11.71
CA ARG A 91 44.54 -0.26 -10.44
C ARG A 91 44.01 0.81 -9.46
N ARG A 92 44.65 1.99 -9.42
CA ARG A 92 44.18 3.13 -8.61
C ARG A 92 42.87 3.72 -9.14
N VAL A 93 42.70 3.77 -10.46
CA VAL A 93 41.45 4.24 -11.09
C VAL A 93 40.28 3.30 -10.82
N CYS A 94 40.45 1.98 -10.95
CA CYS A 94 39.37 1.03 -10.64
C CYS A 94 39.00 1.03 -9.14
N LEU A 95 39.98 1.12 -8.24
CA LEU A 95 39.71 1.18 -6.79
C LEU A 95 39.02 2.48 -6.38
N THR A 96 39.38 3.62 -6.98
CA THR A 96 38.71 4.90 -6.71
C THR A 96 37.29 4.91 -7.27
N ALA A 97 37.05 4.33 -8.44
CA ALA A 97 35.71 4.17 -9.00
C ALA A 97 34.82 3.24 -8.16
N LEU A 98 35.35 2.10 -7.69
CA LEU A 98 34.64 1.18 -6.79
C LEU A 98 34.33 1.81 -5.43
N SER A 99 35.29 2.53 -4.84
CA SER A 99 35.05 3.29 -3.61
C SER A 99 34.02 4.39 -3.80
N GLY A 100 34.03 5.07 -4.95
CA GLY A 100 33.02 6.07 -5.31
C GLY A 100 31.62 5.48 -5.44
N LEU A 101 31.48 4.33 -6.09
CA LEU A 101 30.21 3.60 -6.17
C LEU A 101 29.74 3.10 -4.80
N LEU A 102 30.65 2.61 -3.96
CA LEU A 102 30.31 2.14 -2.61
C LEU A 102 29.89 3.30 -1.70
N LEU A 103 30.57 4.43 -1.78
CA LEU A 103 30.20 5.67 -1.07
C LEU A 103 28.85 6.22 -1.56
N ALA A 104 28.56 6.14 -2.86
CA ALA A 104 27.26 6.52 -3.42
C ALA A 104 26.14 5.57 -2.98
N ALA A 105 26.40 4.26 -2.90
CA ALA A 105 25.44 3.27 -2.40
C ALA A 105 25.16 3.43 -0.89
N LEU A 106 26.16 3.87 -0.11
CA LEU A 106 26.02 4.18 1.32
C LEU A 106 25.38 5.56 1.59
N ALA A 107 25.32 6.43 0.58
CA ALA A 107 24.65 7.73 0.65
C ALA A 107 23.12 7.64 0.42
N VAL A 108 22.61 6.45 0.09
CA VAL A 108 21.16 6.19 0.08
C VAL A 108 20.72 6.10 1.54
N GLY A 109 20.29 7.23 2.10
CA GLY A 109 19.70 7.29 3.42
C GLY A 109 18.45 6.40 3.51
N PRO A 110 17.98 6.07 4.74
CA PRO A 110 16.71 5.37 4.89
C PRO A 110 15.64 6.12 4.09
N ALA A 111 14.99 5.42 3.16
CA ALA A 111 13.83 5.96 2.48
C ALA A 111 12.80 6.31 3.57
N ALA A 112 12.27 7.53 3.54
CA ALA A 112 11.23 7.95 4.47
C ALA A 112 9.99 7.09 4.22
N ALA A 113 9.87 6.01 4.99
CA ALA A 113 8.85 5.00 4.82
C ALA A 113 7.84 5.15 5.95
N HIS A 114 6.91 6.09 5.77
CA HIS A 114 5.58 6.21 6.40
C HIS A 114 5.22 7.70 6.58
N PRO A 115 4.03 8.13 6.10
CA PRO A 115 2.96 7.31 5.54
C PRO A 115 3.30 6.81 4.11
N HIS A 116 2.80 5.63 3.73
CA HIS A 116 3.04 5.03 2.40
C HIS A 116 2.06 5.53 1.35
N VAL A 117 0.90 5.97 1.82
CA VAL A 117 -0.18 6.50 0.98
C VAL A 117 -0.63 7.80 1.58
N PHE A 118 -0.73 8.84 0.76
CA PHE A 118 -1.30 10.12 1.15
C PHE A 118 -2.68 10.26 0.50
N VAL A 119 -3.67 10.61 1.31
CA VAL A 119 -5.04 10.81 0.84
C VAL A 119 -5.49 12.22 1.19
N ASN A 120 -5.81 12.99 0.14
CA ASN A 120 -6.54 14.24 0.26
C ASN A 120 -8.03 13.93 0.33
N ALA A 121 -8.62 14.13 1.51
CA ALA A 121 -10.01 13.87 1.79
C ALA A 121 -10.86 15.15 1.70
N LYS A 122 -12.00 15.03 1.02
CA LYS A 122 -13.15 15.92 1.19
C LYS A 122 -14.35 15.13 1.68
N ALA A 123 -15.27 15.80 2.36
CA ALA A 123 -16.50 15.21 2.86
C ALA A 123 -17.72 16.13 2.64
N GLU A 124 -18.81 15.56 2.15
CA GLU A 124 -20.12 16.20 2.12
C GLU A 124 -21.04 15.50 3.12
N ILE A 125 -21.55 16.26 4.09
CA ILE A 125 -22.47 15.75 5.11
C ILE A 125 -23.90 15.93 4.59
N VAL A 126 -24.59 14.82 4.37
CA VAL A 126 -25.91 14.80 3.74
C VAL A 126 -26.99 14.79 4.80
N PHE A 127 -27.81 15.83 4.83
CA PHE A 127 -28.96 15.97 5.71
C PHE A 127 -30.27 15.61 4.98
N ALA A 128 -31.21 15.04 5.71
CA ALA A 128 -32.60 14.93 5.30
C ALA A 128 -33.37 16.22 5.64
N PRO A 129 -34.55 16.46 5.01
CA PRO A 129 -35.38 17.64 5.26
C PRO A 129 -35.82 17.82 6.73
N ASP A 130 -35.80 16.77 7.53
CA ASP A 130 -36.17 16.80 8.95
C ASP A 130 -35.00 17.15 9.89
N GLY A 131 -33.84 17.50 9.32
CA GLY A 131 -32.61 17.85 10.03
C GLY A 131 -31.78 16.66 10.51
N SER A 132 -32.12 15.43 10.12
CA SER A 132 -31.30 14.24 10.40
C SER A 132 -30.12 14.12 9.43
N VAL A 133 -28.99 13.60 9.92
CA VAL A 133 -27.82 13.33 9.08
C VAL A 133 -27.95 11.90 8.53
N GLN A 134 -28.10 11.78 7.22
CA GLN A 134 -28.35 10.51 6.54
C GLN A 134 -27.05 9.78 6.18
N ALA A 135 -26.05 10.53 5.70
CA ALA A 135 -24.84 9.95 5.15
C ALA A 135 -23.69 10.95 5.12
N ILE A 136 -22.49 10.43 4.90
CA ILE A 136 -21.29 11.19 4.55
C ILE A 136 -20.88 10.75 3.15
N ARG A 137 -20.80 11.68 2.20
CA ARG A 137 -20.22 11.40 0.88
C ARG A 137 -18.75 11.80 0.92
N HIS A 138 -17.88 10.82 0.75
CA HIS A 138 -16.44 11.02 0.73
C HIS A 138 -15.94 11.22 -0.70
N HIS A 139 -14.93 12.08 -0.83
CA HIS A 139 -14.11 12.18 -2.04
C HIS A 139 -12.64 12.10 -1.62
N TRP A 140 -11.98 11.00 -1.94
CA TRP A 140 -10.61 10.69 -1.56
C TRP A 140 -9.72 10.70 -2.79
N SER A 141 -8.77 11.63 -2.82
CA SER A 141 -7.77 11.70 -3.88
C SER A 141 -6.45 11.18 -3.36
N PHE A 142 -5.93 10.14 -4.01
CA PHE A 142 -4.68 9.50 -3.64
C PHE A 142 -3.47 10.23 -4.25
N ASP A 143 -2.29 10.08 -3.66
CA ASP A 143 -1.06 10.61 -4.26
C ASP A 143 -0.73 9.95 -5.61
N GLU A 144 0.14 10.62 -6.39
CA GLU A 144 0.53 10.18 -7.73
C GLU A 144 1.19 8.80 -7.73
N ALA A 145 2.01 8.48 -6.73
CA ALA A 145 2.75 7.22 -6.67
C ALA A 145 1.81 6.04 -6.41
N TYR A 146 0.93 6.16 -5.41
CA TYR A 146 -0.10 5.17 -5.14
C TYR A 146 -1.08 5.03 -6.31
N SER A 147 -1.50 6.15 -6.90
CA SER A 147 -2.40 6.16 -8.06
C SER A 147 -1.79 5.42 -9.26
N ALA A 148 -0.50 5.64 -9.55
CA ALA A 148 0.20 4.93 -10.62
C ALA A 148 0.40 3.44 -10.31
N TYR A 149 0.55 3.06 -9.04
CA TYR A 149 0.70 1.66 -8.62
C TYR A 149 -0.62 0.89 -8.74
N ILE A 150 -1.70 1.42 -8.17
CA ILE A 150 -2.98 0.71 -8.06
C ILE A 150 -3.70 0.58 -9.41
N THR A 151 -3.36 1.43 -10.38
CA THR A 151 -3.99 1.45 -11.71
C THR A 151 -3.26 0.60 -12.76
N GLN A 152 -2.19 -0.08 -12.39
CA GLN A 152 -1.41 -0.90 -13.33
C GLN A 152 -2.26 -2.01 -13.95
N GLY A 153 -2.25 -2.08 -15.27
CA GLY A 153 -2.98 -3.10 -16.02
C GLY A 153 -4.50 -2.91 -16.09
N LEU A 154 -5.02 -1.76 -15.65
CA LEU A 154 -6.45 -1.45 -15.74
C LEU A 154 -6.86 -0.80 -17.09
N ASP A 155 -5.90 -0.25 -17.84
CA ASP A 155 -6.12 0.22 -19.21
C ASP A 155 -6.26 -1.00 -20.13
N LYS A 156 -7.51 -1.38 -20.41
CA LYS A 156 -7.82 -2.60 -21.16
C LYS A 156 -7.74 -2.38 -22.66
N ASN A 157 -7.98 -1.14 -23.10
CA ASN A 157 -8.03 -0.79 -24.52
C ASN A 157 -6.68 -0.24 -25.04
N GLY A 158 -5.73 0.05 -24.14
CA GLY A 158 -4.39 0.53 -24.45
C GLY A 158 -4.35 1.98 -24.93
N ASP A 159 -5.37 2.79 -24.63
CA ASP A 159 -5.46 4.18 -25.08
C ASP A 159 -4.73 5.18 -24.17
N GLY A 160 -4.15 4.70 -23.07
CA GLY A 160 -3.40 5.48 -22.10
C GLY A 160 -4.27 6.31 -21.14
N LYS A 161 -5.59 6.09 -21.14
CA LYS A 161 -6.56 6.70 -20.23
C LYS A 161 -7.26 5.61 -19.44
N LEU A 162 -7.83 6.01 -18.30
CA LEU A 162 -8.64 5.12 -17.47
C LEU A 162 -10.04 5.69 -17.37
N THR A 163 -10.99 4.96 -17.95
CA THR A 163 -12.40 5.29 -17.88
C THR A 163 -13.02 4.83 -16.56
N SER A 164 -14.16 5.40 -16.18
CA SER A 164 -14.86 4.98 -14.96
C SER A 164 -15.27 3.50 -15.02
N ASP A 165 -15.62 2.99 -16.21
CA ASP A 165 -15.97 1.59 -16.43
C ASP A 165 -14.78 0.65 -16.18
N GLU A 166 -13.57 1.06 -16.56
CA GLU A 166 -12.34 0.30 -16.28
C GLU A 166 -11.97 0.31 -14.80
N LEU A 167 -12.32 1.40 -14.09
CA LEU A 167 -12.06 1.58 -12.66
C LEU A 167 -13.17 1.03 -11.75
N ALA A 168 -14.31 0.63 -12.30
CA ALA A 168 -15.50 0.26 -11.51
C ALA A 168 -15.25 -0.90 -10.54
N GLU A 169 -14.52 -1.93 -10.98
CA GLU A 169 -14.16 -3.07 -10.13
C GLU A 169 -13.17 -2.66 -9.03
N LEU A 170 -12.21 -1.79 -9.33
CA LEU A 170 -11.29 -1.25 -8.33
C LEU A 170 -12.04 -0.41 -7.29
N ALA A 171 -13.00 0.41 -7.72
CA ALA A 171 -13.85 1.21 -6.83
C ALA A 171 -14.64 0.31 -5.87
N LYS A 172 -15.23 -0.75 -6.42
CA LYS A 172 -16.00 -1.74 -5.67
C LYS A 172 -15.14 -2.44 -4.62
N ILE A 173 -14.01 -3.04 -5.03
CA ILE A 173 -13.12 -3.77 -4.12
C ILE A 173 -12.62 -2.86 -2.99
N ASN A 174 -12.21 -1.64 -3.31
CA ASN A 174 -11.75 -0.70 -2.29
C ASN A 174 -12.85 -0.39 -1.27
N VAL A 175 -14.08 -0.12 -1.72
CA VAL A 175 -15.20 0.19 -0.83
C VAL A 175 -15.66 -1.02 -0.01
N GLU A 176 -15.66 -2.22 -0.60
CA GLU A 176 -16.01 -3.47 0.08
C GLU A 176 -15.04 -3.83 1.21
N SER A 177 -13.78 -3.39 1.14
CA SER A 177 -12.77 -3.60 2.21
C SER A 177 -12.83 -2.57 3.36
N LEU A 178 -13.49 -1.41 3.16
CA LEU A 178 -13.52 -0.35 4.17
C LEU A 178 -14.15 -0.74 5.53
N PRO A 179 -15.16 -1.63 5.63
CA PRO A 179 -15.72 -2.05 6.91
C PRO A 179 -14.69 -2.65 7.88
N ASP A 180 -13.67 -3.34 7.37
CA ASP A 180 -12.65 -4.00 8.19
C ASP A 180 -11.76 -3.01 8.96
N VAL A 181 -11.74 -1.75 8.52
CA VAL A 181 -10.94 -0.64 9.08
C VAL A 181 -11.81 0.53 9.55
N GLU A 182 -13.08 0.27 9.88
CA GLU A 182 -14.07 1.28 10.28
C GLU A 182 -14.12 2.50 9.32
N PHE A 183 -13.96 2.26 8.00
CA PHE A 183 -14.00 3.28 6.95
C PHE A 183 -12.98 4.42 7.10
N PHE A 184 -11.96 4.24 7.95
CA PHE A 184 -11.06 5.32 8.37
C PHE A 184 -11.80 6.58 8.87
N THR A 185 -13.04 6.41 9.35
CA THR A 185 -13.95 7.51 9.62
C THR A 185 -14.67 7.30 10.94
N VAL A 186 -14.66 8.31 11.80
CA VAL A 186 -15.46 8.33 13.02
C VAL A 186 -16.42 9.51 12.96
N ALA A 187 -17.72 9.24 13.07
CA ALA A 187 -18.75 10.27 13.18
C ALA A 187 -19.33 10.33 14.61
N LYS A 188 -19.53 11.55 15.11
CA LYS A 188 -20.22 11.83 16.38
C LYS A 188 -21.34 12.82 16.15
N ILE A 189 -22.57 12.47 16.52
CA ILE A 189 -23.72 13.38 16.47
C ILE A 189 -24.19 13.67 17.88
N ASN A 190 -24.30 14.95 18.23
CA ASN A 190 -24.66 15.40 19.58
C ASN A 190 -23.81 14.71 20.67
N GLY A 191 -22.52 14.48 20.39
CA GLY A 191 -21.57 13.79 21.28
C GLY A 191 -21.61 12.26 21.28
N ARG A 192 -22.51 11.61 20.53
CA ARG A 192 -22.62 10.14 20.47
C ARG A 192 -21.97 9.58 19.19
N LYS A 193 -21.11 8.56 19.31
CA LYS A 193 -20.55 7.83 18.16
C LYS A 193 -21.69 7.24 17.33
N GLN A 194 -21.58 7.33 16.01
CA GLN A 194 -22.56 6.78 15.07
C GLN A 194 -22.03 5.49 14.44
N GLU A 195 -22.96 4.61 14.06
CA GLU A 195 -22.65 3.42 13.26
C GLU A 195 -22.98 3.67 11.79
N PHE A 196 -22.13 3.16 10.91
CA PHE A 196 -22.31 3.25 9.47
C PHE A 196 -22.95 1.99 8.90
N GLY A 197 -23.80 2.17 7.90
CA GLY A 197 -24.37 1.09 7.10
C GLY A 197 -23.41 0.63 6.00
N THR A 198 -23.93 -0.20 5.10
CA THR A 198 -23.20 -0.59 3.88
C THR A 198 -23.01 0.64 3.00
N PRO A 199 -21.78 0.92 2.52
CA PRO A 199 -21.56 1.96 1.53
C PRO A 199 -22.48 1.81 0.32
N GLY A 200 -23.00 2.93 -0.16
CA GLY A 200 -23.80 3.01 -1.38
C GLY A 200 -22.92 3.20 -2.61
N GLU A 201 -23.45 3.93 -3.59
CA GLU A 201 -22.79 4.23 -4.86
C GLU A 201 -21.34 4.68 -4.70
N GLN A 202 -20.46 4.00 -5.43
CA GLN A 202 -19.03 4.23 -5.50
C GLN A 202 -18.59 4.45 -6.94
N VAL A 203 -17.77 5.47 -7.15
CA VAL A 203 -17.24 5.85 -8.46
C VAL A 203 -15.77 6.18 -8.29
N MET A 204 -14.96 5.70 -9.23
CA MET A 204 -13.57 6.15 -9.36
C MET A 204 -13.36 6.90 -10.66
N SER A 205 -12.51 7.92 -10.57
CA SER A 205 -12.00 8.69 -11.71
C SER A 205 -10.50 8.80 -11.61
N TYR A 206 -9.83 8.84 -12.76
CA TYR A 206 -8.39 9.08 -12.84
C TYR A 206 -8.14 10.28 -13.74
N ASP A 207 -7.64 11.37 -13.14
CA ASP A 207 -7.37 12.62 -13.84
C ASP A 207 -6.07 13.23 -13.34
N ASN A 208 -5.27 13.82 -14.25
CA ASN A 208 -3.98 14.42 -13.90
C ASN A 208 -3.08 13.52 -13.03
N LYS A 209 -3.09 12.21 -13.32
CA LYS A 209 -2.39 11.14 -12.60
C LYS A 209 -2.85 10.86 -11.16
N VAL A 210 -3.94 11.49 -10.74
CA VAL A 210 -4.54 11.33 -9.42
C VAL A 210 -5.76 10.43 -9.57
N LEU A 211 -5.77 9.34 -8.81
CA LEU A 211 -6.97 8.53 -8.64
C LEU A 211 -7.84 9.17 -7.56
N THR A 212 -9.13 9.31 -7.85
CA THR A 212 -10.12 9.81 -6.90
C THR A 212 -11.23 8.79 -6.73
N LEU A 213 -11.45 8.35 -5.49
CA LEU A 213 -12.59 7.53 -5.08
C LEU A 213 -13.67 8.41 -4.47
N THR A 214 -14.88 8.31 -5.00
CA THR A 214 -16.08 8.91 -4.42
C THR A 214 -17.00 7.80 -3.94
N TYR A 215 -17.47 7.86 -2.69
CA TYR A 215 -18.45 6.90 -2.18
C TYR A 215 -19.37 7.53 -1.13
N THR A 216 -20.57 6.96 -0.97
CA THR A 216 -21.54 7.41 0.04
C THR A 216 -21.60 6.44 1.21
N LEU A 217 -21.34 6.93 2.42
CA LEU A 217 -21.36 6.17 3.66
C LEU A 217 -22.60 6.52 4.50
N PRO A 218 -23.67 5.70 4.47
CA PRO A 218 -24.90 6.00 5.20
C PRO A 218 -24.75 5.73 6.70
N LEU A 219 -25.49 6.47 7.54
CA LEU A 219 -25.66 6.13 8.95
C LEU A 219 -26.72 5.04 9.11
N LYS A 220 -26.49 4.05 9.97
CA LYS A 220 -27.50 3.00 10.24
C LYS A 220 -28.78 3.56 10.86
N SER A 221 -28.63 4.55 11.73
CA SER A 221 -29.72 5.15 12.49
C SER A 221 -29.61 6.68 12.48
N PRO A 222 -30.06 7.35 11.40
CA PRO A 222 -29.94 8.80 11.22
C PRO A 222 -30.60 9.62 12.34
N PRO A 223 -29.83 10.34 13.18
CA PRO A 223 -30.41 11.22 14.20
C PRO A 223 -30.43 12.67 13.71
N ARG A 224 -31.36 13.47 14.27
CA ARG A 224 -31.29 14.94 14.15
C ARG A 224 -29.99 15.47 14.74
N ALA A 225 -29.31 16.34 13.99
CA ALA A 225 -28.02 16.89 14.40
C ALA A 225 -28.12 18.37 14.76
N ARG A 226 -27.79 18.69 16.01
CA ARG A 226 -27.42 20.06 16.43
C ARG A 226 -25.91 20.26 16.33
N SER A 227 -25.16 19.18 16.56
CA SER A 227 -23.73 19.13 16.27
C SER A 227 -23.37 17.81 15.60
N PHE A 228 -22.47 17.88 14.63
CA PHE A 228 -21.90 16.75 13.92
C PHE A 228 -20.38 16.90 13.90
N GLY A 229 -19.65 15.92 14.42
CA GLY A 229 -18.20 15.83 14.33
C GLY A 229 -17.82 14.67 13.43
N ILE A 230 -16.86 14.88 12.54
CA ILE A 230 -16.22 13.86 11.73
C ILE A 230 -14.71 13.88 11.95
N GLU A 231 -14.14 12.70 12.06
CA GLU A 231 -12.71 12.48 12.07
C GLU A 231 -12.39 11.50 10.94
N ILE A 232 -11.42 11.83 10.10
CA ILE A 232 -10.93 10.96 9.02
C ILE A 232 -9.45 10.69 9.29
N GLY A 233 -9.09 9.41 9.37
CA GLY A 233 -7.72 9.02 9.67
C GLY A 233 -7.53 7.52 9.87
N ASP A 234 -6.29 7.09 9.65
CA ASP A 234 -5.82 5.74 9.90
C ASP A 234 -5.13 5.68 11.28
N PRO A 235 -5.68 4.90 12.24
CA PRO A 235 -5.07 4.71 13.56
C PRO A 235 -3.67 4.10 13.50
N THR A 236 -3.30 3.42 12.41
CA THR A 236 -1.99 2.80 12.20
C THR A 236 -1.00 3.71 11.49
N TYR A 237 -1.44 4.88 11.00
CA TYR A 237 -0.63 5.85 10.25
C TYR A 237 0.04 5.26 8.99
N PHE A 238 -0.51 4.16 8.44
CA PHE A 238 -0.08 3.62 7.15
C PHE A 238 -0.55 4.53 6.02
N VAL A 239 -1.80 5.00 6.11
CA VAL A 239 -2.42 5.98 5.22
C VAL A 239 -2.58 7.33 5.92
N ALA A 240 -1.92 8.37 5.43
CA ALA A 240 -2.12 9.72 5.94
C ALA A 240 -3.29 10.41 5.26
N PHE A 241 -4.40 10.54 5.99
CA PHE A 241 -5.54 11.32 5.57
C PHE A 241 -5.35 12.80 5.95
N THR A 242 -5.50 13.66 4.95
CA THR A 242 -5.54 15.11 5.13
C THR A 242 -6.88 15.63 4.65
N ILE A 243 -7.68 16.24 5.53
CA ILE A 243 -8.80 17.06 5.07
C ILE A 243 -8.21 18.33 4.48
N VAL A 244 -8.40 18.51 3.17
CA VAL A 244 -7.72 19.55 2.39
C VAL A 244 -7.93 20.96 2.93
N ASP A 245 -6.99 21.86 2.65
CA ASP A 245 -7.15 23.27 2.98
C ASP A 245 -7.85 24.04 1.86
N ALA A 246 -9.15 23.77 1.74
CA ALA A 246 -10.01 24.39 0.74
C ALA A 246 -11.38 24.74 1.34
N PRO A 247 -12.08 25.78 0.82
CA PRO A 247 -13.43 26.13 1.27
C PRO A 247 -14.45 25.00 1.14
N ASP A 248 -14.22 24.07 0.21
CA ASP A 248 -15.08 22.92 -0.08
C ASP A 248 -14.58 21.61 0.57
N ALA A 249 -13.63 21.69 1.52
CA ALA A 249 -13.06 20.51 2.16
C ALA A 249 -14.09 19.70 2.94
N VAL A 250 -14.96 20.41 3.69
CA VAL A 250 -16.12 19.82 4.37
C VAL A 250 -17.31 20.71 4.11
N VAL A 251 -18.31 20.15 3.44
CA VAL A 251 -19.54 20.86 3.07
C VAL A 251 -20.75 20.12 3.60
N THR A 252 -21.90 20.80 3.58
CA THR A 252 -23.17 20.19 3.98
C THR A 252 -24.16 20.30 2.83
N LYS A 253 -24.97 19.26 2.65
CA LYS A 253 -26.04 19.20 1.65
C LYS A 253 -27.37 19.04 2.34
N GLY A 254 -28.29 19.98 2.08
CA GLY A 254 -29.64 19.96 2.68
C GLY A 254 -29.67 20.27 4.18
N ALA A 255 -28.60 20.86 4.72
CA ALA A 255 -28.55 21.22 6.13
C ALA A 255 -29.51 22.38 6.46
N PRO A 256 -29.98 22.49 7.72
CA PRO A 256 -30.72 23.65 8.19
C PRO A 256 -29.99 24.97 7.91
N GLU A 257 -30.74 26.04 7.65
CA GLU A 257 -30.15 27.37 7.49
C GLU A 257 -29.37 27.77 8.76
N GLY A 258 -28.17 28.33 8.58
CA GLY A 258 -27.32 28.78 9.69
C GLY A 258 -26.32 27.74 10.22
N CYS A 259 -26.21 26.56 9.63
CA CYS A 259 -25.12 25.63 9.98
C CYS A 259 -23.75 26.21 9.63
N VAL A 260 -22.78 26.03 10.53
CA VAL A 260 -21.38 26.48 10.38
C VAL A 260 -20.44 25.29 10.42
N VAL A 261 -19.51 25.23 9.47
CA VAL A 261 -18.46 24.21 9.40
C VAL A 261 -17.13 24.77 9.92
N ARG A 262 -16.45 24.01 10.78
CA ARG A 262 -15.12 24.30 11.30
C ARG A 262 -14.23 23.07 11.17
N VAL A 263 -13.09 23.21 10.50
CA VAL A 263 -12.09 22.14 10.38
C VAL A 263 -10.96 22.41 11.39
N ASN A 264 -10.75 21.49 12.32
CA ASN A 264 -9.60 21.49 13.23
C ASN A 264 -8.51 20.60 12.66
N ARG A 265 -7.33 21.17 12.42
CA ARG A 265 -6.21 20.47 11.81
C ARG A 265 -5.17 20.11 12.86
N PRO A 266 -4.63 18.88 12.83
CA PRO A 266 -3.52 18.52 13.69
C PRO A 266 -2.31 19.43 13.40
N PRO A 267 -1.49 19.72 14.41
CA PRO A 267 -0.21 20.39 14.18
C PRO A 267 0.69 19.48 13.32
N LYS A 268 1.59 20.10 12.56
CA LYS A 268 2.65 19.33 11.88
C LYS A 268 3.48 18.59 12.93
N LEU A 269 3.72 17.31 12.69
CA LEU A 269 4.64 16.52 13.51
C LEU A 269 6.05 17.10 13.39
N ASP A 270 6.82 17.08 14.47
CA ASP A 270 8.23 17.48 14.45
C ASP A 270 9.09 16.46 13.68
N ASP A 271 10.23 16.91 13.14
CA ASP A 271 11.10 16.09 12.29
C ASP A 271 11.58 14.80 12.97
N ALA A 272 11.81 14.82 14.29
CA ALA A 272 12.25 13.64 15.03
C ALA A 272 11.12 12.60 15.15
N THR A 273 9.89 13.06 15.36
CA THR A 273 8.70 12.20 15.35
C THR A 273 8.41 11.65 13.96
N GLN A 274 8.46 12.49 12.91
CA GLN A 274 8.31 12.02 11.52
C GLN A 274 9.34 10.95 11.18
N LYS A 275 10.61 11.18 11.54
CA LYS A 275 11.68 10.21 11.31
C LYS A 275 11.45 8.90 12.05
N ARG A 276 11.01 8.93 13.31
CA ARG A 276 10.68 7.70 14.06
C ARG A 276 9.54 6.91 13.42
N LEU A 277 8.49 7.59 12.99
CA LEU A 277 7.38 6.93 12.30
C LEU A 277 7.85 6.35 10.96
N ALA A 278 8.74 7.05 10.25
CA ALA A 278 9.32 6.61 9.00
C ALA A 278 10.33 5.44 9.12
N GLU A 279 10.87 5.20 10.32
CA GLU A 279 11.80 4.10 10.62
C GLU A 279 11.07 2.87 11.22
N ALA A 280 9.76 2.98 11.48
CA ALA A 280 8.97 1.88 12.00
C ALA A 280 8.83 0.75 10.97
N ASP A 281 8.94 -0.50 11.43
CA ASP A 281 8.75 -1.70 10.60
C ASP A 281 7.32 -1.73 10.02
N ILE A 282 7.18 -2.05 8.74
CA ILE A 282 5.89 -2.17 8.04
C ILE A 282 4.93 -3.18 8.69
N THR A 283 5.47 -4.13 9.47
CA THR A 283 4.70 -5.13 10.20
C THR A 283 4.34 -4.70 11.63
N ALA A 284 4.94 -3.60 12.11
CA ALA A 284 4.67 -3.02 13.40
C ALA A 284 3.68 -1.86 13.25
N THR A 285 2.64 -1.82 14.08
CA THR A 285 1.82 -0.61 14.21
C THR A 285 2.65 0.44 14.97
N PRO A 286 3.00 1.57 14.34
CA PRO A 286 3.73 2.62 15.04
C PRO A 286 2.89 3.13 16.21
N ASP A 287 3.55 3.37 17.35
CA ASP A 287 2.88 3.98 18.48
C ASP A 287 2.66 5.48 18.20
N VAL A 288 1.45 5.80 17.72
CA VAL A 288 0.97 7.18 17.56
C VAL A 288 0.22 7.68 18.80
N SER A 289 0.26 6.96 19.92
CA SER A 289 -0.41 7.40 21.13
C SER A 289 0.18 8.72 21.62
N GLY A 290 -0.70 9.72 21.78
CA GLY A 290 -0.31 11.08 22.15
C GLY A 290 0.00 12.02 20.97
N LEU A 291 -0.04 11.54 19.72
CA LEU A 291 0.02 12.39 18.53
C LEU A 291 -1.39 12.69 18.02
N GLU A 292 -1.70 13.96 17.74
CA GLU A 292 -2.88 14.31 16.94
C GLU A 292 -2.47 14.15 15.47
N VAL A 293 -2.85 13.03 14.85
CA VAL A 293 -2.52 12.72 13.45
C VAL A 293 -3.75 12.67 12.54
N THR A 294 -4.94 12.85 13.10
CA THR A 294 -6.20 12.80 12.37
C THR A 294 -6.80 14.20 12.24
N THR A 295 -7.34 14.51 11.07
CA THR A 295 -8.04 15.79 10.88
C THR A 295 -9.48 15.66 11.31
N ARG A 296 -9.97 16.67 12.04
CA ARG A 296 -11.34 16.71 12.56
C ARG A 296 -12.11 17.85 11.92
N ALA A 297 -13.39 17.64 11.64
CA ALA A 297 -14.30 18.71 11.29
C ALA A 297 -15.54 18.67 12.18
N LEU A 298 -16.02 19.84 12.56
CA LEU A 298 -17.22 20.06 13.34
C LEU A 298 -18.19 20.90 12.52
N VAL A 299 -19.43 20.43 12.44
CA VAL A 299 -20.58 21.17 11.93
C VAL A 299 -21.50 21.45 13.10
N ALA A 300 -21.80 22.72 13.33
CA ALA A 300 -22.76 23.16 14.33
C ALA A 300 -23.97 23.76 13.60
N CYS A 301 -25.16 23.30 13.94
CA CYS A 301 -26.43 23.76 13.39
C CYS A 301 -27.29 24.36 14.53
N PRO A 302 -28.15 25.34 14.22
CA PRO A 302 -29.02 25.98 15.21
C PRO A 302 -30.03 25.01 15.86
#